data_AF-A0A2H1I1P0-F1
#
_entry.id   AF-A0A2H1I1P0-F1
#
_cell.length_a   1.000
_cell.length_b   1.000
_cell.length_c   1.000
_cell.angle_alpha   90.00
_cell.angle_beta   90.00
_cell.angle_gamma   90.00
#
_symmetry.space_group_name_H-M   'P 1'
#
loop_
_entity.id
_entity.type
_entity.pdbx_description
1 polymer ?
#
loop_
_entity_poly.entity_id
_entity_poly.type
_entity_poly.pdbx_seq_one_letter_code
_entity_poly.pdbx_strand_id
1 'polypeptide(L)'
;MRTAMRASTFVVSGLCALSMMVGMGAIPSSAAEARGPNQASIEDLHLALEDLKKVDPDSVEGDISEEALTDEYSRGGLVAYGKPNGCSTPKSLDKAAKKWNKVFKSVCNSHDKCYSKNSSKDRKTCDKDFRSSMYNVCGFRKDMKTCKKVANVYYAGVRAGGWRTYEGKGKNN
;
A
#
# COMPACT_ATOMS: atom_id res chain seq x y z
N MET A 1 60.12 -6.04 68.96
CA MET A 1 58.67 -6.03 68.65
C MET A 1 58.32 -7.32 67.93
N ARG A 2 57.29 -8.00 68.40
CA ARG A 2 56.94 -9.39 68.08
C ARG A 2 56.07 -9.50 66.82
N THR A 3 56.19 -10.68 66.22
CA THR A 3 55.18 -11.49 65.52
C THR A 3 54.73 -11.13 64.10
N ALA A 4 55.08 -12.05 63.22
CA ALA A 4 54.50 -12.36 61.93
C ALA A 4 53.04 -12.85 62.00
N MET A 5 52.35 -12.78 60.86
CA MET A 5 51.33 -13.71 60.31
C MET A 5 50.71 -12.98 59.09
N ARG A 6 50.36 -13.56 57.94
CA ARG A 6 50.15 -14.95 57.54
C ARG A 6 50.15 -14.98 56.00
N ALA A 7 50.73 -16.02 55.42
CA ALA A 7 50.45 -16.45 54.05
C ALA A 7 49.12 -17.22 54.01
N SER A 8 48.38 -17.17 52.89
CA SER A 8 47.81 -18.35 52.21
C SER A 8 47.07 -17.93 50.94
N THR A 9 47.62 -18.40 49.83
CA THR A 9 47.03 -18.49 48.49
C THR A 9 45.89 -19.51 48.43
N PHE A 10 44.83 -19.21 47.67
CA PHE A 10 44.10 -20.20 46.90
C PHE A 10 43.72 -19.60 45.53
N VAL A 11 44.24 -20.24 44.48
CA VAL A 11 43.88 -20.05 43.08
C VAL A 11 42.82 -21.08 42.74
N VAL A 12 41.66 -20.67 42.21
CA VAL A 12 40.86 -21.52 41.31
C VAL A 12 40.19 -20.64 40.25
N SER A 13 40.67 -20.79 39.01
CA SER A 13 40.01 -20.41 37.76
C SER A 13 38.67 -21.11 37.58
N GLY A 14 37.70 -20.41 36.99
CA GLY A 14 36.49 -21.03 36.44
C GLY A 14 35.45 -19.96 36.13
N LEU A 15 35.52 -19.37 34.93
CA LEU A 15 34.72 -19.76 33.75
C LEU A 15 33.36 -19.06 33.67
N CYS A 16 33.20 -18.40 32.53
CA CYS A 16 31.97 -18.28 31.75
C CYS A 16 30.84 -17.35 32.21
N ALA A 17 30.80 -16.25 31.45
CA ALA A 17 29.64 -15.78 30.70
C ALA A 17 28.53 -15.09 31.51
N LEU A 18 28.54 -13.76 31.39
CA LEU A 18 27.33 -12.95 31.37
C LEU A 18 26.34 -13.59 30.38
N SER A 19 25.30 -14.24 30.90
CA SER A 19 24.08 -14.48 30.16
C SER A 19 23.36 -13.14 29.97
N MET A 20 23.76 -12.41 28.93
CA MET A 20 22.84 -11.50 28.28
C MET A 20 21.72 -12.36 27.70
N MET A 21 20.58 -12.43 28.39
CA MET A 21 19.34 -12.81 27.72
C MET A 21 19.00 -11.70 26.74
N VAL A 22 19.61 -11.78 25.55
CA VAL A 22 19.00 -11.25 24.35
C VAL A 22 17.68 -12.01 24.26
N GLY A 23 16.59 -11.34 24.64
CA GLY A 23 15.27 -11.75 24.23
C GLY A 23 15.31 -11.78 22.71
N MET A 24 15.57 -12.95 22.16
CA MET A 24 15.23 -13.30 20.80
C MET A 24 13.73 -13.07 20.72
N GLY A 25 13.35 -11.85 20.33
CA GLY A 25 12.06 -11.61 19.72
C GLY A 25 11.97 -12.67 18.64
N ALA A 26 11.11 -13.65 18.86
CA ALA A 26 10.75 -14.60 17.85
C ALA A 26 10.42 -13.77 16.62
N ILE A 27 11.23 -13.85 15.58
CA ILE A 27 10.81 -13.48 14.25
C ILE A 27 9.98 -14.69 13.83
N PRO A 28 8.63 -14.64 13.84
CA PRO A 28 7.89 -15.63 13.09
C PRO A 28 8.22 -15.39 11.61
N SER A 29 9.22 -16.13 11.12
CA SER A 29 9.30 -16.49 9.71
C SER A 29 8.17 -17.47 9.45
N SER A 30 6.98 -16.96 9.20
CA SER A 30 5.88 -17.76 8.65
C SER A 30 5.14 -16.93 7.62
N ALA A 31 4.76 -17.60 6.54
CA ALA A 31 4.10 -17.08 5.37
C ALA A 31 2.68 -16.57 5.67
N ALA A 32 2.60 -15.50 6.46
CA ALA A 32 1.40 -14.81 6.88
C ALA A 32 1.45 -13.29 6.60
N GLU A 33 2.51 -12.77 5.98
CA GLU A 33 2.49 -11.48 5.28
C GLU A 33 1.77 -11.61 3.94
N ALA A 34 0.47 -11.89 3.96
CA ALA A 34 -0.33 -11.92 2.72
C ALA A 34 -1.80 -11.57 2.92
N ARG A 35 -2.16 -10.86 4.00
CA ARG A 35 -3.54 -10.39 4.22
C ARG A 35 -3.56 -9.04 4.94
N GLY A 36 -3.13 -8.00 4.23
CA GLY A 36 -3.21 -6.61 4.70
C GLY A 36 -2.84 -5.63 3.60
N PRO A 37 -3.29 -4.36 3.67
CA PRO A 37 -2.77 -3.33 2.80
C PRO A 37 -1.25 -3.23 2.98
N ASN A 38 -0.51 -3.20 1.87
CA ASN A 38 0.94 -3.01 1.90
C ASN A 38 1.23 -1.55 2.30
N GLN A 39 1.99 -1.33 3.38
CA GLN A 39 2.33 0.01 3.87
C GLN A 39 2.90 0.91 2.77
N ALA A 40 3.79 0.39 1.92
CA ALA A 40 4.37 1.14 0.81
C ALA A 40 3.30 1.58 -0.21
N SER A 41 2.25 0.78 -0.41
CA SER A 41 1.13 1.18 -1.28
C SER A 41 0.25 2.26 -0.65
N ILE A 42 0.16 2.32 0.68
CA ILE A 42 -0.57 3.38 1.40
C ILE A 42 0.22 4.69 1.36
N GLU A 43 1.53 4.63 1.59
CA GLU A 43 2.44 5.78 1.40
C GLU A 43 2.35 6.33 -0.02
N ASP A 44 2.41 5.45 -1.05
CA ASP A 44 2.21 5.85 -2.45
C ASP A 44 0.87 6.56 -2.69
N LEU A 45 -0.19 6.12 -2.00
CA LEU A 45 -1.53 6.75 -2.09
C LEU A 45 -1.55 8.11 -1.39
N HIS A 46 -0.97 8.23 -0.19
CA HIS A 46 -0.82 9.49 0.52
C HIS A 46 -0.10 10.52 -0.36
N LEU A 47 1.05 10.15 -0.93
CA LEU A 47 1.84 11.02 -1.80
C LEU A 47 1.07 11.41 -3.07
N ALA A 48 0.33 10.48 -3.68
CA ALA A 48 -0.48 10.78 -4.86
C ALA A 48 -1.62 11.77 -4.55
N LEU A 49 -2.25 11.66 -3.37
CA LEU A 49 -3.30 12.57 -2.91
C LEU A 49 -2.75 13.96 -2.59
N GLU A 50 -1.61 14.06 -1.90
CA GLU A 50 -0.91 15.32 -1.65
C GLU A 50 -0.53 16.03 -2.97
N ASP A 51 -0.04 15.28 -3.94
CA ASP A 51 0.30 15.81 -5.25
C ASP A 51 -0.91 16.27 -6.06
N LEU A 52 -2.06 15.61 -5.92
CA LEU A 52 -3.31 16.06 -6.52
C LEU A 52 -3.80 17.34 -5.82
N LYS A 53 -3.78 17.36 -4.48
CA LYS A 53 -4.22 18.50 -3.67
C LYS A 53 -3.45 19.78 -4.00
N LYS A 54 -2.16 19.69 -4.32
CA LYS A 54 -1.34 20.84 -4.79
C LYS A 54 -1.80 21.42 -6.14
N VAL A 55 -2.47 20.62 -6.97
CA VAL A 55 -2.87 21.00 -8.34
C VAL A 55 -4.35 21.34 -8.44
N ASP A 56 -5.18 20.63 -7.66
CA ASP A 56 -6.63 20.76 -7.62
C ASP A 56 -7.11 20.46 -6.19
N PRO A 57 -6.99 21.45 -5.27
CA PRO A 57 -7.33 21.28 -3.85
C PRO A 57 -8.77 20.82 -3.64
N ASP A 58 -9.70 21.27 -4.48
CA ASP A 58 -11.13 20.98 -4.37
C ASP A 58 -11.47 19.52 -4.74
N SER A 59 -10.54 18.83 -5.42
CA SER A 59 -10.70 17.42 -5.78
C SER A 59 -10.37 16.45 -4.65
N VAL A 60 -9.73 16.90 -3.56
CA VAL A 60 -9.31 16.05 -2.44
C VAL A 60 -9.99 16.49 -1.15
N GLU A 61 -10.62 15.55 -0.44
CA GLU A 61 -11.29 15.82 0.82
C GLU A 61 -10.97 14.80 1.91
N GLY A 62 -11.31 15.16 3.15
CA GLY A 62 -11.07 14.33 4.32
C GLY A 62 -9.62 14.33 4.81
N ASP A 63 -9.36 13.47 5.79
CA ASP A 63 -8.01 13.20 6.28
C ASP A 63 -7.32 12.21 5.33
N ILE A 64 -6.17 12.62 4.80
CA ILE A 64 -5.35 11.84 3.86
C ILE A 64 -4.04 11.37 4.49
N SER A 65 -3.91 11.47 5.82
CA SER A 65 -2.78 10.90 6.57
C SER A 65 -2.66 9.39 6.31
N GLU A 66 -1.44 8.86 6.40
CA GLU A 66 -1.20 7.43 6.20
C GLU A 66 -2.00 6.57 7.18
N GLU A 67 -2.19 7.06 8.41
CA GLU A 67 -2.98 6.41 9.44
C GLU A 67 -4.46 6.32 9.05
N ALA A 68 -5.05 7.43 8.59
CA ALA A 68 -6.44 7.45 8.13
C ALA A 68 -6.65 6.56 6.90
N LEU A 69 -5.73 6.60 5.94
CA LEU A 69 -5.76 5.75 4.76
C LEU A 69 -5.59 4.26 5.11
N THR A 70 -4.70 3.94 6.07
CA THR A 70 -4.51 2.58 6.55
C THR A 70 -5.79 2.03 7.17
N ASP A 71 -6.45 2.81 8.02
CA ASP A 71 -7.74 2.45 8.63
C ASP A 71 -8.86 2.31 7.59
N GLU A 72 -8.92 3.20 6.60
CA GLU A 72 -9.86 3.11 5.47
C GLU A 72 -9.69 1.80 4.70
N TYR A 73 -8.47 1.49 4.25
CA TYR A 73 -8.20 0.33 3.39
C TYR A 73 -8.22 -1.00 4.14
N SER A 74 -7.88 -1.00 5.43
CA SER A 74 -8.06 -2.16 6.31
C SER A 74 -9.55 -2.55 6.41
N ARG A 75 -10.44 -1.56 6.45
CA ARG A 75 -11.90 -1.75 6.49
C ARG A 75 -12.57 -1.94 5.12
N GLY A 76 -11.81 -1.94 4.02
CA GLY A 76 -12.34 -2.13 2.66
C GLY A 76 -12.63 -0.84 1.90
N GLY A 77 -11.79 0.19 2.11
CA GLY A 77 -11.92 1.57 1.62
C GLY A 77 -12.15 1.85 0.14
N LEU A 78 -12.03 0.86 -0.74
CA LEU A 78 -12.34 1.06 -2.15
C LEU A 78 -13.85 1.03 -2.36
N VAL A 79 -14.42 2.19 -2.72
CA VAL A 79 -15.81 2.25 -3.17
C VAL A 79 -15.89 1.64 -4.56
N ALA A 80 -16.22 0.36 -4.65
CA ALA A 80 -16.42 -0.35 -5.91
C ALA A 80 -17.86 -0.17 -6.41
N TYR A 81 -18.00 0.17 -7.69
CA TYR A 81 -19.27 0.08 -8.42
C TYR A 81 -19.21 -1.23 -9.25
N GLY A 82 -20.02 -2.26 -8.96
CA GLY A 82 -19.59 -3.67 -9.18
C GLY A 82 -20.23 -4.53 -10.31
N LYS A 83 -19.42 -5.23 -11.15
CA LYS A 83 -19.60 -6.02 -12.44
C LYS A 83 -19.29 -5.26 -13.75
N PRO A 84 -18.19 -5.54 -14.49
CA PRO A 84 -17.40 -4.45 -15.13
C PRO A 84 -18.06 -3.07 -15.03
N ASN A 85 -18.04 -2.45 -13.84
CA ASN A 85 -19.06 -1.47 -13.43
C ASN A 85 -18.51 -0.11 -13.02
N GLY A 86 -17.43 0.30 -13.65
CA GLY A 86 -16.87 1.63 -13.48
C GLY A 86 -15.62 1.61 -12.62
N CYS A 87 -15.33 2.73 -11.98
CA CYS A 87 -14.05 2.92 -11.32
C CYS A 87 -14.21 2.81 -9.81
N SER A 88 -13.31 2.05 -9.18
CA SER A 88 -13.10 2.12 -7.74
C SER A 88 -12.22 3.33 -7.40
N THR A 89 -12.62 4.11 -6.41
CA THR A 89 -11.86 5.28 -5.95
C THR A 89 -11.68 5.28 -4.43
N PRO A 90 -10.59 5.87 -3.91
CA PRO A 90 -10.50 6.22 -2.49
C PRO A 90 -11.60 7.22 -2.10
N LYS A 91 -12.07 7.18 -0.85
CA LYS A 91 -13.10 8.13 -0.36
C LYS A 91 -12.67 9.59 -0.44
N SER A 92 -11.37 9.86 -0.30
CA SER A 92 -10.81 11.20 -0.43
C SER A 92 -10.99 11.84 -1.81
N LEU A 93 -11.48 11.08 -2.81
CA LEU A 93 -11.87 11.60 -4.12
C LEU A 93 -13.39 11.71 -4.35
N ASP A 94 -14.24 11.48 -3.36
CA ASP A 94 -15.70 11.36 -3.56
C ASP A 94 -16.31 12.54 -4.35
N LYS A 95 -15.95 13.79 -4.03
CA LYS A 95 -16.33 14.98 -4.83
C LYS A 95 -15.90 14.91 -6.30
N ALA A 96 -14.67 14.50 -6.55
CA ALA A 96 -14.09 14.48 -7.89
C ALA A 96 -14.47 13.21 -8.68
N ALA A 97 -14.88 12.15 -7.98
CA ALA A 97 -15.12 10.82 -8.51
C ALA A 97 -16.18 10.85 -9.61
N LYS A 98 -17.26 11.62 -9.46
CA LYS A 98 -18.29 11.72 -10.50
C LYS A 98 -17.73 12.15 -11.86
N LYS A 99 -16.86 13.16 -11.89
CA LYS A 99 -16.23 13.66 -13.13
C LYS A 99 -15.25 12.61 -13.66
N TRP A 100 -14.32 12.17 -12.82
CA TRP A 100 -13.19 11.34 -13.26
C TRP A 100 -13.58 9.89 -13.55
N ASN A 101 -14.55 9.32 -12.83
CA ASN A 101 -15.12 8.01 -13.14
C ASN A 101 -15.77 8.00 -14.52
N LYS A 102 -16.42 9.10 -14.93
CA LYS A 102 -16.96 9.23 -16.28
C LYS A 102 -15.84 9.27 -17.33
N VAL A 103 -14.75 9.99 -17.04
CA VAL A 103 -13.58 10.10 -17.94
C VAL A 103 -12.86 8.76 -18.10
N PHE A 104 -12.66 8.02 -17.01
CA PHE A 104 -11.88 6.78 -17.01
C PHE A 104 -12.72 5.51 -17.14
N LYS A 105 -14.05 5.59 -17.27
CA LYS A 105 -14.97 4.44 -17.27
C LYS A 105 -14.50 3.29 -18.16
N SER A 106 -14.12 3.57 -19.41
CA SER A 106 -13.67 2.52 -20.35
C SER A 106 -12.40 1.82 -19.87
N VAL A 107 -11.48 2.59 -19.29
CA VAL A 107 -10.20 2.09 -18.76
C VAL A 107 -10.42 1.26 -17.49
N CYS A 108 -11.29 1.71 -16.58
CA CYS A 108 -11.68 0.96 -15.39
C CYS A 108 -12.35 -0.37 -15.76
N ASN A 109 -13.26 -0.37 -16.73
CA ASN A 109 -13.89 -1.60 -17.22
C ASN A 109 -12.87 -2.58 -17.85
N SER A 110 -11.78 -2.07 -18.45
CA SER A 110 -10.70 -2.91 -18.96
C SER A 110 -9.86 -3.51 -17.82
N HIS A 111 -9.61 -2.73 -16.77
CA HIS A 111 -8.92 -3.19 -15.57
C HIS A 111 -9.72 -4.28 -14.83
N ASP A 112 -11.04 -4.11 -14.68
CA ASP A 112 -11.93 -5.12 -14.11
C ASP A 112 -11.85 -6.46 -14.87
N LYS A 113 -11.79 -6.41 -16.21
CA LYS A 113 -11.58 -7.63 -17.03
C LYS A 113 -10.23 -8.28 -16.73
N CYS A 114 -9.19 -7.49 -16.52
CA CYS A 114 -7.86 -7.99 -16.14
C CYS A 114 -7.86 -8.63 -14.75
N TYR A 115 -8.67 -8.11 -13.82
CA TYR A 115 -8.86 -8.68 -12.48
C TYR A 115 -9.73 -9.93 -12.45
N SER A 116 -10.50 -10.20 -13.51
CA SER A 116 -11.43 -11.33 -13.54
C SER A 116 -10.73 -12.69 -13.64
N LYS A 117 -11.43 -13.74 -13.19
CA LYS A 117 -11.02 -15.16 -13.26
C LYS A 117 -10.52 -15.69 -14.61
N ASN A 118 -10.79 -14.98 -15.71
CA ASN A 118 -10.39 -15.39 -17.04
C ASN A 118 -8.99 -14.87 -17.44
N SER A 119 -8.41 -13.96 -16.65
CA SER A 119 -7.10 -13.39 -16.90
C SER A 119 -5.99 -14.24 -16.26
N SER A 120 -4.85 -14.36 -16.95
CA SER A 120 -3.60 -14.92 -16.41
C SER A 120 -2.57 -13.85 -16.03
N LYS A 121 -2.90 -12.56 -16.18
CA LYS A 121 -1.98 -11.46 -15.87
C LYS A 121 -1.88 -11.25 -14.36
N ASP A 122 -0.66 -11.06 -13.86
CA ASP A 122 -0.40 -10.61 -12.49
C ASP A 122 -1.13 -9.30 -12.17
N ARG A 123 -1.60 -9.16 -10.93
CA ARG A 123 -2.30 -7.96 -10.44
C ARG A 123 -1.49 -6.70 -10.69
N LYS A 124 -0.20 -6.70 -10.34
CA LYS A 124 0.72 -5.58 -10.57
C LYS A 124 0.81 -5.18 -12.05
N THR A 125 0.73 -6.14 -12.97
CA THR A 125 0.70 -5.86 -14.40
C THR A 125 -0.62 -5.23 -14.81
N CYS A 126 -1.75 -5.76 -14.34
CA CYS A 126 -3.07 -5.14 -14.55
C CYS A 126 -3.08 -3.67 -14.07
N ASP A 127 -2.55 -3.39 -12.88
CA ASP A 127 -2.55 -2.04 -12.31
C ASP A 127 -1.64 -1.08 -13.10
N LYS A 128 -0.48 -1.53 -13.59
CA LYS A 128 0.41 -0.73 -14.45
C LYS A 128 -0.23 -0.42 -15.81
N ASP A 129 -0.88 -1.41 -16.43
CA ASP A 129 -1.61 -1.24 -17.69
C ASP A 129 -2.78 -0.25 -17.49
N PHE A 130 -3.46 -0.33 -16.35
CA PHE A 130 -4.53 0.58 -15.95
C PHE A 130 -4.05 2.03 -15.88
N ARG A 131 -2.95 2.32 -15.16
CA ARG A 131 -2.36 3.66 -15.11
C ARG A 131 -1.97 4.19 -16.48
N SER A 132 -1.29 3.36 -17.27
CA SER A 132 -0.83 3.73 -18.62
C SER A 132 -2.01 4.06 -19.54
N SER A 133 -3.09 3.28 -19.46
CA SER A 133 -4.32 3.52 -20.21
C SER A 133 -5.01 4.83 -19.79
N MET A 134 -5.03 5.15 -18.49
CA MET A 134 -5.55 6.45 -18.01
C MET A 134 -4.69 7.62 -18.53
N TYR A 135 -3.37 7.47 -18.57
CA TYR A 135 -2.48 8.50 -19.12
C TYR A 135 -2.74 8.78 -20.59
N ASN A 136 -3.06 7.75 -21.38
CA ASN A 136 -3.46 7.91 -22.78
C ASN A 136 -4.75 8.71 -22.91
N VAL A 137 -5.75 8.45 -22.05
CA VAL A 137 -6.99 9.25 -21.97
C VAL A 137 -6.68 10.71 -21.65
N CYS A 138 -5.66 10.98 -20.83
CA CYS A 138 -5.27 12.35 -20.47
C CYS A 138 -4.55 13.12 -21.58
N GLY A 139 -3.95 12.45 -22.57
CA GLY A 139 -3.00 13.06 -23.53
C GLY A 139 -3.57 14.21 -24.37
N PHE A 140 -4.87 14.23 -24.62
CA PHE A 140 -5.53 15.23 -25.48
C PHE A 140 -6.42 16.22 -24.69
N ARG A 141 -6.32 16.22 -23.35
CA ARG A 141 -7.20 17.01 -22.49
C ARG A 141 -6.60 18.36 -22.12
N LYS A 142 -7.46 19.39 -22.02
CA LYS A 142 -7.08 20.71 -21.49
C LYS A 142 -6.64 20.63 -20.02
N ASP A 143 -7.25 19.75 -19.23
CA ASP A 143 -6.92 19.48 -17.83
C ASP A 143 -5.93 18.31 -17.67
N MET A 144 -4.99 18.12 -18.62
CA MET A 144 -4.05 16.99 -18.65
C MET A 144 -3.28 16.83 -17.32
N LYS A 145 -2.80 17.92 -16.71
CA LYS A 145 -2.01 17.87 -15.47
C LYS A 145 -2.82 17.23 -14.35
N THR A 146 -4.02 17.76 -14.08
CA THR A 146 -4.95 17.20 -13.08
C THR A 146 -5.36 15.79 -13.43
N CYS A 147 -5.67 15.51 -14.70
CA CYS A 147 -6.03 14.17 -15.17
C CYS A 147 -4.96 13.12 -14.85
N LYS A 148 -3.68 13.44 -15.12
CA LYS A 148 -2.57 12.52 -14.81
C LYS A 148 -2.37 12.32 -13.30
N LYS A 149 -2.57 13.37 -12.49
CA LYS A 149 -2.51 13.25 -11.02
C LYS A 149 -3.65 12.39 -10.47
N VAL A 150 -4.87 12.56 -10.98
CA VAL A 150 -6.00 11.69 -10.62
C VAL A 150 -5.74 10.24 -11.06
N ALA A 151 -5.19 10.02 -12.26
CA ALA A 151 -4.79 8.68 -12.71
C ALA A 151 -3.76 8.02 -11.77
N ASN A 152 -2.86 8.80 -11.16
CA ASN A 152 -1.95 8.29 -10.13
C ASN A 152 -2.69 7.89 -8.86
N VAL A 153 -3.65 8.69 -8.40
CA VAL A 153 -4.47 8.35 -7.22
C VAL A 153 -5.27 7.07 -7.47
N TYR A 154 -5.87 6.89 -8.64
CA TYR A 154 -6.61 5.67 -8.98
C TYR A 154 -5.69 4.45 -8.99
N TYR A 155 -4.50 4.59 -9.59
CA TYR A 155 -3.48 3.54 -9.55
C TYR A 155 -3.06 3.20 -8.12
N ALA A 156 -2.70 4.19 -7.31
CA ALA A 156 -2.28 3.97 -5.93
C ALA A 156 -3.40 3.32 -5.10
N GLY A 157 -4.65 3.74 -5.29
CA GLY A 157 -5.81 3.14 -4.65
C GLY A 157 -5.96 1.65 -4.96
N VAL A 158 -5.88 1.24 -6.23
CA VAL A 158 -5.94 -0.20 -6.57
C VAL A 158 -4.70 -0.96 -6.08
N ARG A 159 -3.54 -0.31 -5.97
CA ARG A 159 -2.34 -0.91 -5.36
C ARG A 159 -2.54 -1.18 -3.86
N ALA A 160 -3.14 -0.23 -3.15
CA ALA A 160 -3.43 -0.33 -1.72
C ALA A 160 -4.53 -1.35 -1.39
N GLY A 161 -5.64 -1.37 -2.15
CA GLY A 161 -6.83 -2.16 -1.80
C GLY A 161 -7.25 -3.25 -2.79
N GLY A 162 -6.76 -3.21 -4.03
CA GLY A 162 -7.26 -4.07 -5.11
C GLY A 162 -6.95 -5.56 -4.93
N TRP A 163 -6.00 -5.91 -4.07
CA TRP A 163 -5.68 -7.32 -3.77
C TRP A 163 -6.90 -8.11 -3.26
N ARG A 164 -7.87 -7.45 -2.63
CA ARG A 164 -9.10 -8.06 -2.08
C ARG A 164 -10.08 -8.50 -3.17
N THR A 165 -10.01 -7.89 -4.34
CA THR A 165 -10.97 -8.09 -5.44
C THR A 165 -10.33 -8.71 -6.68
N TYR A 166 -9.05 -9.07 -6.61
CA TYR A 166 -8.34 -9.74 -7.69
C TYR A 166 -8.74 -11.23 -7.73
N GLU A 167 -9.39 -11.65 -8.81
CA GLU A 167 -9.85 -13.02 -9.05
C GLU A 167 -9.05 -13.75 -10.14
N GLY A 168 -8.08 -13.07 -10.76
CA GLY A 168 -7.28 -13.60 -11.86
C GLY A 168 -6.39 -14.78 -11.45
N LYS A 169 -5.90 -15.51 -12.45
CA LYS A 169 -5.04 -16.69 -12.29
C LYS A 169 -3.54 -16.34 -12.12
N GLY A 170 -3.18 -15.07 -12.26
CA GLY A 170 -1.80 -14.59 -12.08
C GLY A 170 -1.46 -14.35 -10.61
N LYS A 171 -0.28 -13.79 -10.35
CA LYS A 171 0.14 -13.44 -8.98
C LYS A 171 -0.68 -12.25 -8.47
N ASN A 172 -1.24 -12.39 -7.27
CA ASN A 172 -1.83 -11.28 -6.53
C ASN A 172 -0.71 -10.53 -5.77
N ASN A 173 0.04 -9.70 -6.50
CA ASN A 173 1.23 -8.99 -6.02
C ASN A 173 1.09 -7.47 -6.09
#